data_AF-A0A1G9J3N8-F1
#
_entry.id   AF-A0A1G9J3N8-F1
#
_cell.length_a   1.000
_cell.length_b   1.000
_cell.length_c   1.000
_cell.angle_alpha   90.00
_cell.angle_beta   90.00
_cell.angle_gamma   90.00
#
_symmetry.space_group_name_H-M   'P 1'
#
loop_
_entity.id
_entity.type
_entity.pdbx_description
1 polymer ?
#
loop_
_entity_poly.entity_id
_entity_poly.type
_entity_poly.pdbx_seq_one_letter_code
_entity_poly.pdbx_strand_id
1 'polypeptide(L)'
;MTIRKTLRLLLTFYSSFFPATFLISLACTGLFMYLGMASLTVLIWFKIFTLGIIVYYISNYKYKEFLYYQNLSISKIFLWSCTLSAELLVFALLFILSLKLA
;
A
#
# COMPACT_ATOMS: atom_id res chain seq x y z
N MET A 1 -23.56 -8.46 5.48
CA MET A 1 -22.19 -8.63 6.04
C MET A 1 -21.98 -7.58 7.12
N THR A 2 -21.48 -7.94 8.32
CA THR A 2 -21.28 -6.97 9.42
C THR A 2 -19.96 -6.21 9.26
N ILE A 3 -19.94 -4.93 9.66
CA ILE A 3 -18.79 -4.02 9.50
C ILE A 3 -17.47 -4.61 10.06
N ARG A 4 -17.54 -5.30 11.20
CA ARG A 4 -16.39 -5.96 11.84
C ARG A 4 -15.78 -7.06 10.97
N LYS A 5 -16.60 -7.83 10.25
CA LYS A 5 -16.13 -8.89 9.36
C LYS A 5 -15.44 -8.30 8.14
N THR A 6 -16.00 -7.24 7.56
CA THR A 6 -15.42 -6.51 6.43
C THR A 6 -14.05 -5.92 6.79
N LEU A 7 -13.94 -5.30 7.97
CA LEU A 7 -12.67 -4.75 8.45
C LEU A 7 -11.61 -5.84 8.64
N ARG A 8 -11.97 -6.99 9.23
CA ARG A 8 -11.04 -8.12 9.38
C ARG A 8 -10.53 -8.62 8.03
N LEU A 9 -11.41 -8.72 7.03
CA LEU A 9 -11.06 -9.21 5.70
C LEU A 9 -10.15 -8.24 4.94
N LEU A 10 -10.43 -6.93 5.04
CA LEU A 10 -9.55 -5.89 4.54
C LEU A 10 -8.16 -5.98 5.19
N LEU A 11 -8.10 -6.17 6.51
CA LEU A 11 -6.84 -6.30 7.23
C LEU A 11 -6.05 -7.55 6.80
N THR A 12 -6.71 -8.69 6.62
CA THR A 12 -6.07 -9.91 6.11
C THR A 12 -5.51 -9.69 4.70
N PHE A 13 -6.27 -9.02 3.82
CA PHE A 13 -5.79 -8.71 2.48
C PHE A 13 -4.59 -7.76 2.52
N TYR A 14 -4.68 -6.67 3.29
CA TYR A 14 -3.62 -5.68 3.46
C TYR A 14 -2.33 -6.27 4.03
N SER A 15 -2.45 -7.14 5.05
CA SER A 15 -1.32 -7.80 5.70
C SER A 15 -0.49 -8.65 4.74
N SER A 16 -1.04 -9.07 3.59
CA SER A 16 -0.32 -9.89 2.62
C SER A 16 0.84 -9.15 1.95
N PHE A 17 0.79 -7.81 1.90
CA PHE A 17 1.80 -7.00 1.21
C PHE A 17 2.27 -5.78 1.99
N PHE A 18 1.58 -5.42 3.07
CA PHE A 18 1.95 -4.33 3.95
C PHE A 18 3.43 -4.33 4.39
N PRO A 19 4.05 -5.47 4.81
CA PRO A 19 5.46 -5.45 5.21
C PRO A 19 6.40 -5.01 4.07
N ALA A 20 6.14 -5.48 2.85
CA ALA A 20 6.94 -5.14 1.68
C ALA A 20 6.77 -3.65 1.31
N THR A 21 5.53 -3.17 1.24
CA THR A 21 5.25 -1.75 0.94
C THR A 21 5.76 -0.81 2.01
N PHE A 22 5.69 -1.21 3.28
CA PHE A 22 6.17 -0.44 4.42
C PHE A 22 7.69 -0.30 4.41
N LEU A 23 8.43 -1.38 4.15
CA LEU A 23 9.89 -1.32 4.01
C LEU A 23 10.32 -0.42 2.84
N ILE A 24 9.60 -0.49 1.72
CA ILE A 24 9.83 0.43 0.59
C ILE A 24 9.58 1.88 1.01
N SER A 25 8.49 2.14 1.74
CA SER A 25 8.18 3.49 2.25
C SER A 25 9.29 4.00 3.18
N LEU A 26 9.79 3.16 4.09
CA LEU A 26 10.90 3.51 4.99
C LEU A 26 12.18 3.81 4.19
N ALA A 27 12.51 2.98 3.20
CA ALA A 27 13.66 3.20 2.33
C ALA A 27 13.55 4.54 1.58
N CYS A 28 12.37 4.84 1.01
CA CYS A 28 12.12 6.12 0.37
C CYS A 28 12.32 7.30 1.33
N THR A 29 11.80 7.21 2.56
CA THR A 29 11.99 8.29 3.54
C THR A 29 13.43 8.46 3.99
N GLY A 30 14.20 7.37 4.12
CA GLY A 30 15.63 7.45 4.42
C GLY A 30 16.42 8.09 3.28
N LEU A 31 16.11 7.73 2.03
CA LEU A 31 16.70 8.38 0.85
C LEU A 31 16.32 9.85 0.74
N PHE A 32 15.08 10.20 1.07
CA PHE A 32 14.61 11.59 1.09
C PHE A 32 15.40 12.43 2.09
N MET A 33 15.67 11.92 3.29
CA MET A 33 16.49 12.62 4.29
C MET A 33 17.93 12.86 3.81
N TYR A 34 18.50 11.94 3.02
CA TYR A 34 19.87 12.07 2.50
C TYR A 34 19.98 12.96 1.27
N LEU A 35 19.04 12.85 0.33
CA LEU A 35 19.06 13.55 -0.96
C LEU A 35 18.31 14.88 -0.95
N GLY A 36 17.45 15.10 0.04
CA GLY A 36 16.64 16.30 0.21
C GLY A 36 15.51 16.45 -0.82
N MET A 37 15.01 17.68 -0.95
CA MET A 37 13.77 18.00 -1.66
C MET A 37 13.77 17.63 -3.15
N ALA A 38 14.94 17.69 -3.80
CA ALA A 38 15.08 17.34 -5.22
C ALA A 38 14.72 15.87 -5.53
N SER A 39 14.83 14.98 -4.53
CA SER A 39 14.50 13.56 -4.71
C SER A 39 13.00 13.25 -4.68
N LEU A 40 12.15 14.19 -4.24
CA LEU A 40 10.75 13.95 -3.95
C LEU A 40 9.99 13.40 -5.17
N THR A 41 10.12 14.05 -6.33
CA THR A 41 9.44 13.62 -7.56
C THR A 41 9.82 12.20 -7.95
N VAL A 42 11.11 11.87 -7.90
CA VAL A 42 11.62 10.54 -8.23
C VAL A 42 11.09 9.49 -7.26
N LEU A 43 11.10 9.78 -5.95
CA LEU A 43 10.63 8.86 -4.91
C LEU A 43 9.12 8.60 -4.98
N ILE A 44 8.32 9.60 -5.34
CA ILE A 44 6.88 9.43 -5.57
C ILE A 44 6.64 8.50 -6.77
N TRP A 45 7.30 8.73 -7.90
CA TRP A 45 7.15 7.87 -9.08
C TRP A 45 7.63 6.45 -8.82
N PHE A 46 8.73 6.30 -8.07
CA PHE A 46 9.21 5.00 -7.62
C PHE A 46 8.17 4.28 -6.73
N LYS A 47 7.51 4.99 -5.82
CA LYS A 47 6.42 4.43 -4.99
C LYS A 47 5.22 3.99 -5.83
N ILE A 48 4.81 4.79 -6.83
CA ILE A 48 3.72 4.43 -7.74
C ILE A 48 4.09 3.17 -8.54
N PHE A 49 5.31 3.13 -9.08
CA PHE A 49 5.80 2.00 -9.86
C PHE A 49 5.83 0.69 -9.04
N THR A 50 6.39 0.75 -7.83
CA THR A 50 6.46 -0.43 -6.94
C THR A 50 5.08 -0.90 -6.49
N LEU A 51 4.14 0.02 -6.21
CA LEU A 51 2.74 -0.34 -5.96
C LEU A 51 2.11 -1.02 -7.18
N GLY A 52 2.37 -0.54 -8.40
CA GLY A 52 1.93 -1.18 -9.64
C GLY A 52 2.41 -2.62 -9.77
N ILE A 53 3.68 -2.88 -9.46
CA ILE A 53 4.25 -4.24 -9.45
C ILE A 53 3.52 -5.13 -8.44
N ILE A 54 3.27 -4.63 -7.23
CA ILE A 54 2.56 -5.39 -6.18
C ILE A 54 1.12 -5.68 -6.61
N VAL A 55 0.42 -4.71 -7.17
CA VAL A 55 -0.93 -4.88 -7.71
C VAL A 55 -0.96 -5.93 -8.81
N TYR A 56 0.00 -5.88 -9.73
CA TYR A 56 0.15 -6.87 -10.79
C TYR A 56 0.44 -8.26 -10.22
N TYR A 57 1.41 -8.38 -9.32
CA TYR A 57 1.79 -9.66 -8.72
C TYR A 57 0.61 -10.30 -7.99
N ILE A 58 -0.06 -9.56 -7.10
CA ILE A 58 -1.19 -10.10 -6.34
C ILE A 58 -2.37 -10.42 -7.27
N SER A 59 -2.65 -9.57 -8.25
CA SER A 59 -3.74 -9.80 -9.19
C SER A 59 -3.57 -11.07 -10.03
N ASN A 60 -2.34 -11.43 -10.40
CA ASN A 60 -2.06 -12.60 -11.22
C ASN A 60 -1.84 -13.87 -10.37
N TYR A 61 -1.03 -13.78 -9.32
CA TYR A 61 -0.61 -14.96 -8.54
C TYR A 61 -1.57 -15.32 -7.41
N LYS A 62 -2.32 -14.33 -6.87
CA LYS A 62 -3.31 -14.53 -5.80
C LYS A 62 -4.75 -14.41 -6.31
N TYR A 63 -5.00 -14.69 -7.59
CA TYR A 63 -6.34 -14.58 -8.19
C TYR A 63 -7.42 -15.36 -7.42
N LYS A 64 -7.05 -16.54 -6.88
CA LYS A 64 -7.94 -17.40 -6.09
C LYS A 64 -8.41 -16.75 -4.79
N GLU A 65 -7.57 -15.92 -4.16
CA GLU A 65 -7.96 -15.19 -2.96
C GLU A 65 -9.07 -14.18 -3.27
N PHE A 66 -9.06 -13.53 -4.44
CA PHE A 66 -10.14 -12.63 -4.86
C PHE A 66 -11.48 -13.34 -5.03
N LEU A 67 -11.50 -14.60 -5.47
CA LEU A 67 -12.73 -15.39 -5.56
C LEU A 67 -13.35 -15.61 -4.18
N TYR A 68 -12.53 -15.86 -3.15
CA TYR A 68 -13.01 -15.98 -1.77
C TYR A 68 -13.67 -14.68 -1.27
N TYR A 69 -13.06 -13.53 -1.54
CA TYR A 69 -13.65 -12.23 -1.16
C TYR A 69 -14.94 -11.91 -1.94
N GLN A 70 -15.00 -12.27 -3.23
CA GLN A 70 -16.21 -12.10 -4.05
C GLN A 70 -17.37 -12.97 -3.56
N ASN A 71 -17.11 -14.21 -3.13
CA ASN A 71 -18.12 -15.08 -2.52
C ASN A 71 -18.69 -14.48 -1.22
N LEU A 72 -17.93 -13.62 -0.54
CA LEU A 72 -18.36 -12.85 0.63
C LEU A 72 -18.98 -11.48 0.27
N SER A 73 -19.29 -11.26 -1.00
CA SER A 73 -19.87 -10.02 -1.54
C SER A 73 -18.95 -8.79 -1.44
N ILE A 74 -17.63 -8.98 -1.34
CA ILE A 74 -16.65 -7.89 -1.40
C ILE A 74 -16.07 -7.81 -2.81
N SER A 75 -16.17 -6.64 -3.44
CA SER A 75 -15.62 -6.44 -4.78
C SER A 75 -14.09 -6.27 -4.74
N LYS A 76 -13.42 -6.72 -5.81
CA LYS A 76 -11.97 -6.55 -6.00
C LYS A 76 -11.56 -5.08 -5.99
N ILE A 77 -12.38 -4.22 -6.61
CA ILE A 77 -12.15 -2.78 -6.68
C ILE A 77 -12.19 -2.15 -5.29
N PHE A 78 -13.14 -2.56 -4.44
CA PHE A 78 -13.23 -2.07 -3.07
C PHE A 78 -12.00 -2.45 -2.23
N LEU A 79 -11.54 -3.72 -2.32
CA LEU A 79 -10.31 -4.15 -1.64
C LEU A 79 -9.10 -3.29 -2.05
N TRP A 80 -8.90 -3.11 -3.35
CA TRP A 80 -7.78 -2.32 -3.87
C TRP A 80 -7.89 -0.85 -3.48
N SER A 81 -9.06 -0.23 -3.64
CA SER A 81 -9.24 1.19 -3.31
C SER A 81 -8.95 1.46 -1.83
N CYS A 82 -9.51 0.66 -0.92
CA CYS A 82 -9.27 0.83 0.51
C CYS A 82 -7.79 0.62 0.89
N THR A 83 -7.16 -0.42 0.36
CA THR A 83 -5.78 -0.75 0.74
C THR A 83 -4.73 0.14 0.10
N LEU A 84 -4.92 0.56 -1.16
CA LEU A 84 -4.04 1.54 -1.81
C LEU A 84 -4.17 2.91 -1.14
N SER A 85 -5.38 3.32 -0.76
CA SER A 85 -5.58 4.57 0.00
C SER A 85 -4.87 4.51 1.35
N ALA A 86 -4.97 3.39 2.07
CA ALA A 86 -4.24 3.19 3.33
C ALA A 86 -2.72 3.26 3.12
N GLU A 87 -2.19 2.66 2.06
CA GLU A 87 -0.75 2.73 1.76
C GLU A 87 -0.28 4.15 1.42
N LEU A 88 -1.05 4.89 0.61
CA LEU A 88 -0.72 6.28 0.28
C LEU A 88 -0.73 7.15 1.55
N LEU A 89 -1.66 6.91 2.47
CA LEU A 89 -1.70 7.59 3.76
C LEU A 89 -0.45 7.27 4.61
N VAL A 90 -0.07 5.98 4.72
CA VAL A 90 1.14 5.58 5.45
C VAL A 90 2.38 6.23 4.85
N PHE A 91 2.52 6.21 3.52
CA PHE A 91 3.63 6.83 2.82
C PHE A 91 3.67 8.35 3.05
N ALA A 92 2.54 9.04 2.93
CA ALA A 92 2.44 10.48 3.18
C ALA A 92 2.79 10.84 4.62
N LEU A 93 2.29 10.07 5.61
CA LEU A 93 2.61 10.29 7.02
C LEU A 93 4.11 10.12 7.29
N LEU A 94 4.74 9.07 6.76
CA LEU A 94 6.19 8.88 6.90
C LEU A 94 6.98 10.04 6.27
N PHE A 95 6.56 10.54 5.10
CA PHE A 95 7.19 11.69 4.47
C PHE A 95 7.03 12.98 5.29
N ILE A 96 5.84 13.26 5.81
CA ILE A 96 5.60 14.42 6.68
C ILE A 96 6.45 14.33 7.95
N LEU A 97 6.55 13.13 8.53
CA LEU A 97 7.43 12.90 9.68
C LEU A 97 8.90 13.14 9.32
N SER A 98 9.34 12.72 8.13
CA SER A 98 10.72 12.95 7.68
C SER A 98 11.06 14.42 7.51
N LEU A 99 10.11 15.25 7.04
CA LEU A 99 10.27 16.70 6.93
C LEU A 99 10.41 17.40 8.29
N LYS A 100 9.84 16.82 9.35
CA LYS A 100 9.98 17.35 10.72
C LYS A 100 11.30 16.95 11.36
N LEU A 101 11.89 15.84 10.90
CA LEU A 101 13.12 15.28 11.46
C LEU A 101 14.39 15.78 10.78
N ALA A 102 14.29 16.14 9.49
CA ALA A 102 15.36 16.72 8.68
C ALA A 102 15.55 18.23 8.97
#